data_AF-A0A8X6Y3F0-F1
#
_entry.id   AF-A0A8X6Y3F0-F1
#
_cell.length_a   1.000
_cell.length_b   1.000
_cell.length_c   1.000
_cell.angle_alpha   90.00
_cell.angle_beta   90.00
_cell.angle_gamma   90.00
#
_symmetry.space_group_name_H-M   'P 1'
#
loop_
_entity.id
_entity.type
_entity.pdbx_description
1 polymer ?
#
loop_
_entity_poly.entity_id
_entity_poly.type
_entity_poly.pdbx_seq_one_letter_code
_entity_poly.pdbx_strand_id
1 'polypeptide(L)'
;MYKKSHAIIRLPVHFPNMQPVYFFDEERQALERAAQRNTMLTASFELNRTDPNANRCLYVEIPTHFVWKNNKLERRVLLGDRIVSRLYSVCSKTLN
;
A
#
# COMPACT_ATOMS: atom_id res chain seq x y z
N MET A 1 22.74 -6.45 22.85
CA MET A 1 21.50 -5.72 22.49
C MET A 1 21.27 -5.88 20.98
N TYR A 2 20.24 -6.63 20.55
CA TYR A 2 19.95 -6.87 19.14
C TYR A 2 19.28 -5.63 18.53
N LYS A 3 19.99 -4.87 17.67
CA LYS A 3 19.40 -3.76 16.92
C LYS A 3 18.65 -4.34 15.72
N LYS A 4 17.32 -4.09 15.63
CA LYS A 4 16.55 -4.38 14.41
C LYS A 4 17.16 -3.57 13.27
N SER A 5 17.66 -4.25 12.25
CA SER A 5 18.42 -3.60 11.18
C SER A 5 17.53 -2.86 10.19
N HIS A 6 16.30 -3.36 9.94
CA HIS A 6 15.35 -2.79 8.98
C HIS A 6 13.89 -2.94 9.43
N ALA A 7 13.05 -1.98 9.04
CA ALA A 7 11.60 -2.12 9.08
C ALA A 7 11.11 -2.86 7.82
N ILE A 8 10.21 -3.83 7.99
CA ILE A 8 9.60 -4.55 6.87
C ILE A 8 8.25 -3.91 6.55
N ILE A 9 8.06 -3.47 5.30
CA ILE A 9 6.77 -2.95 4.82
C ILE A 9 6.15 -3.99 3.90
N ARG A 10 4.95 -4.45 4.25
CA ARG A 10 4.16 -5.35 3.42
C ARG A 10 3.37 -4.53 2.42
N LEU A 11 3.61 -4.80 1.14
CA LEU A 11 2.93 -4.12 0.05
C LEU A 11 1.67 -4.91 -0.34
N PRO A 12 0.47 -4.31 -0.19
CA PRO A 12 -0.75 -4.98 -0.63
C PRO A 12 -0.75 -5.13 -2.15
N VAL A 13 -1.12 -6.32 -2.61
CA VAL A 13 -1.40 -6.62 -4.01
C VAL A 13 -2.79 -7.24 -4.05
N HIS A 14 -3.62 -6.81 -5.00
CA HIS A 14 -4.97 -7.34 -5.19
C HIS A 14 -5.45 -7.02 -6.61
N PHE A 15 -6.41 -7.81 -7.10
CA PHE A 15 -7.13 -7.51 -8.33
C PHE A 15 -8.13 -6.36 -8.12
N PRO A 16 -8.67 -5.78 -9.21
CA PRO A 16 -9.78 -4.82 -9.12
C PRO A 16 -10.94 -5.40 -8.32
N ASN A 17 -11.46 -4.62 -7.36
CA ASN A 17 -12.58 -5.01 -6.47
C ASN A 17 -12.33 -6.26 -5.61
N MET A 18 -11.07 -6.70 -5.47
CA MET A 18 -10.68 -7.84 -4.63
C MET A 18 -9.78 -7.41 -3.47
N GLN A 19 -9.82 -6.13 -3.07
CA GLN A 19 -9.15 -5.68 -1.86
C GLN A 19 -9.82 -6.30 -0.61
N PRO A 20 -9.05 -6.79 0.36
CA PRO A 20 -9.61 -7.35 1.58
C PRO A 20 -10.24 -6.24 2.43
N VAL A 21 -11.46 -6.48 2.91
CA VAL A 21 -12.18 -5.63 3.87
C VAL A 21 -12.41 -6.44 5.13
N TYR A 22 -11.93 -5.93 6.26
CA TYR A 22 -12.13 -6.56 7.57
C TYR A 22 -13.19 -5.78 8.33
N PHE A 23 -14.17 -6.50 8.86
CA PHE A 23 -15.27 -5.96 9.68
C PHE A 23 -15.56 -6.94 10.82
N PHE A 24 -16.17 -6.44 11.89
CA PHE A 24 -16.61 -7.26 13.02
C PHE A 24 -18.13 -7.29 13.04
N ASP A 25 -18.74 -6.11 13.13
CA ASP A 25 -20.15 -5.84 12.86
C ASP A 25 -20.25 -4.77 11.74
N GLU A 26 -21.44 -4.57 11.16
CA GLU A 26 -21.73 -3.55 10.12
C GLU A 26 -21.07 -3.75 8.74
N GLU A 27 -21.19 -4.94 8.16
CA GLU A 27 -20.65 -5.30 6.83
C GLU A 27 -20.92 -4.23 5.74
N ARG A 28 -22.17 -3.75 5.64
CA ARG A 28 -22.57 -2.77 4.61
C ARG A 28 -21.79 -1.46 4.73
N GLN A 29 -21.71 -0.91 5.94
CA GLN A 29 -20.95 0.33 6.16
C GLN A 29 -19.45 0.12 5.96
N ALA A 30 -18.92 -1.05 6.35
CA ALA A 30 -17.52 -1.37 6.10
C ALA A 30 -17.21 -1.41 4.61
N LEU A 31 -18.12 -1.95 3.80
CA LEU A 31 -18.01 -1.97 2.34
C LEU A 31 -18.07 -0.56 1.74
N GLU A 32 -19.00 0.28 2.20
CA GLU A 32 -19.11 1.68 1.77
C GLU A 32 -17.83 2.47 2.09
N ARG A 33 -17.30 2.32 3.31
CA ARG A 33 -16.02 2.94 3.71
C ARG A 33 -14.85 2.42 2.87
N ALA A 34 -14.82 1.12 2.57
CA ALA A 34 -13.78 0.52 1.74
C ALA A 34 -13.84 1.00 0.29
N ALA A 35 -15.04 1.22 -0.26
CA ALA A 35 -15.21 1.74 -1.61
C ALA A 35 -14.71 3.18 -1.77
N GLN A 36 -14.77 3.99 -0.70
CA GLN A 36 -14.30 5.38 -0.70
C GLN A 36 -12.81 5.53 -0.35
N ARG A 37 -12.18 4.48 0.17
CA ARG A 37 -10.83 4.54 0.74
C ARG A 37 -9.79 3.98 -0.22
N ASN A 38 -8.70 4.72 -0.39
CA ASN A 38 -7.53 4.21 -1.07
C ASN A 38 -6.79 3.13 -0.27
N THR A 39 -6.33 2.09 -0.98
CA THR A 39 -5.28 1.19 -0.49
C THR A 39 -3.91 1.78 -0.86
N MET A 40 -2.84 1.25 -0.27
CA MET A 40 -1.49 1.69 -0.65
C MET A 40 -1.20 1.40 -2.13
N LEU A 41 -1.81 0.36 -2.70
CA LEU A 41 -1.68 0.03 -4.12
C LEU A 41 -2.41 1.06 -5.00
N THR A 42 -3.69 1.34 -4.72
CA THR A 42 -4.46 2.30 -5.54
C THR A 42 -3.92 3.72 -5.42
N ALA A 43 -3.52 4.14 -4.21
CA ALA A 43 -2.85 5.41 -4.01
C ALA A 43 -1.51 5.50 -4.78
N SER A 44 -0.78 4.38 -4.92
CA SER A 44 0.43 4.39 -5.74
C SER A 44 0.13 4.65 -7.21
N PHE A 45 -0.99 4.14 -7.74
CA PHE A 45 -1.41 4.42 -9.11
C PHE A 45 -1.77 5.90 -9.31
N GLU A 46 -2.52 6.48 -8.37
CA GLU A 46 -2.84 7.92 -8.39
C GLU A 46 -1.58 8.78 -8.30
N LEU A 47 -0.65 8.42 -7.43
CA LEU A 47 0.63 9.10 -7.26
C LEU A 47 1.48 9.02 -8.54
N ASN A 48 1.54 7.85 -9.17
CA ASN A 48 2.24 7.64 -10.44
C ASN A 48 1.71 8.51 -11.59
N ARG A 49 0.44 8.92 -11.53
CA ARG A 49 -0.18 9.82 -12.52
C ARG A 49 0.17 11.29 -12.30
N THR A 50 0.51 11.68 -11.07
CA THR A 50 0.56 13.09 -10.66
C THR A 50 1.94 13.58 -10.23
N ASP A 51 2.79 12.72 -9.64
CA ASP A 51 4.17 13.06 -9.25
C ASP A 51 5.18 12.45 -10.24
N PRO A 52 5.96 13.26 -10.98
CA PRO A 52 6.97 12.78 -11.92
C PRO A 52 8.07 11.91 -11.29
N ASN A 53 8.34 12.07 -9.98
CA ASN A 53 9.29 11.21 -9.27
C ASN A 53 8.69 9.83 -9.03
N ALA A 54 7.43 9.78 -8.61
CA ALA A 54 6.75 8.52 -8.37
C ALA A 54 6.51 7.74 -9.66
N ASN A 55 6.25 8.43 -10.78
CA ASN A 55 6.10 7.83 -12.10
C ASN A 55 7.33 7.00 -12.55
N ARG A 56 8.50 7.28 -11.98
CA ARG A 56 9.76 6.57 -12.27
C ARG A 56 10.10 5.50 -11.24
N CYS A 57 9.26 5.33 -10.21
CA CYS A 57 9.48 4.37 -9.13
C CYS A 57 8.63 3.12 -9.37
N LEU A 58 9.23 1.96 -9.16
CA LEU A 58 8.47 0.71 -9.02
C LEU A 58 7.64 0.75 -7.73
N TYR A 59 6.54 0.00 -7.70
CA TYR A 59 5.72 -0.10 -6.49
C TYR A 59 6.53 -0.56 -5.27
N VAL A 60 7.52 -1.43 -5.47
CA VAL A 60 8.44 -1.90 -4.42
C VAL A 60 9.33 -0.80 -3.84
N GLU A 61 9.57 0.26 -4.59
CA GLU A 61 10.40 1.41 -4.20
C GLU A 61 9.56 2.51 -3.55
N ILE A 62 8.24 2.54 -3.74
CA ILE A 62 7.37 3.56 -3.15
C ILE A 62 7.62 3.74 -1.63
N PRO A 63 7.78 2.71 -0.80
CA PRO A 63 7.99 2.91 0.64
C PRO A 63 9.35 3.53 1.03
N THR A 64 10.35 3.52 0.15
CA THR A 64 11.64 4.19 0.41
C THR A 64 11.52 5.70 0.18
N HIS A 65 10.65 6.13 -0.73
CA HIS A 65 10.46 7.55 -1.09
C HIS A 65 9.22 8.19 -0.44
N PHE A 66 8.23 7.37 -0.08
CA PHE A 66 6.95 7.80 0.44
C PHE A 66 6.58 7.05 1.73
N VAL A 67 5.72 7.65 2.54
CA VAL A 67 5.13 7.06 3.73
C VAL A 67 3.62 6.98 3.59
N TRP A 68 3.05 5.85 4.00
CA TRP A 68 1.61 5.65 4.02
C TRP A 68 1.02 6.20 5.32
N LYS A 69 0.22 7.26 5.22
CA LYS A 69 -0.42 7.92 6.36
C LYS A 69 -1.82 8.38 5.97
N ASN A 70 -2.82 8.16 6.84
CA ASN A 70 -4.19 8.63 6.64
C ASN A 70 -4.78 8.29 5.26
N ASN A 71 -4.52 7.07 4.77
CA ASN A 71 -4.92 6.57 3.45
C ASN A 71 -4.34 7.35 2.25
N LYS A 72 -3.17 7.99 2.43
CA LYS A 72 -2.45 8.73 1.41
C LYS A 72 -0.96 8.41 1.44
N LEU A 73 -0.31 8.56 0.29
CA LEU A 73 1.15 8.53 0.17
C LEU A 73 1.68 9.96 0.28
N GLU A 74 2.50 10.19 1.29
CA GLU A 74 3.17 11.48 1.52
C GLU A 74 4.68 11.31 1.27
N ARG A 75 5.34 12.35 0.75
CA ARG A 75 6.79 12.33 0.54
C ARG A 75 7.50 12.10 1.87
N ARG A 76 8.41 11.12 1.91
CA ARG A 76 9.19 10.81 3.10
C ARG A 76 10.26 11.87 3.33
N VAL A 77 10.43 12.29 4.58
CA VAL A 77 11.60 13.03 5.04
C VAL A 77 12.64 12.00 5.50
N LEU A 78 13.76 11.88 4.78
CA LEU A 78 14.76 10.84 5.01
C LEU A 78 15.58 11.12 6.27
N LEU A 79 15.41 10.31 7.31
CA LEU A 79 16.21 10.34 8.53
C LEU A 79 16.61 8.90 8.94
N GLY A 80 17.61 8.34 8.25
CA GLY A 80 18.26 7.09 8.68
C GLY A 80 17.38 5.82 8.64
N ASP A 81 16.19 5.88 8.06
CA ASP A 81 15.27 4.74 7.98
C ASP A 81 15.80 3.65 7.04
N ARG A 82 16.05 2.47 7.60
CA ARG A 82 16.39 1.25 6.87
C ARG A 82 15.13 0.45 6.61
N ILE A 83 14.66 0.39 5.36
CA ILE A 83 13.37 -0.21 4.98
C ILE A 83 13.60 -1.33 3.97
N VAL A 84 12.88 -2.45 4.16
CA VAL A 84 12.76 -3.52 3.17
C VAL A 84 11.28 -3.72 2.85
N SER A 85 10.89 -3.48 1.60
CA SER A 85 9.55 -3.77 1.10
C SER A 85 9.42 -5.24 0.70
N ARG A 86 8.23 -5.82 0.88
CA ARG A 86 7.91 -7.19 0.46
C ARG A 86 6.55 -7.24 -0.21
N LEU A 87 6.54 -7.68 -1.47
CA LEU A 87 5.33 -8.12 -2.15
C LEU A 87 5.01 -9.55 -1.73
N TYR A 88 3.72 -9.84 -1.61
CA TYR A 88 3.22 -11.18 -1.34
C TYR A 88 2.39 -11.63 -2.54
N SER A 89 2.57 -12.89 -2.93
CA SER A 89 1.77 -13.48 -3.99
C SER A 89 0.30 -13.55 -3.57
N VAL A 90 -0.58 -13.10 -4.47
CA VAL A 90 -2.01 -13.36 -4.37
C VAL A 90 -2.35 -14.58 -5.23
N CYS A 91 -3.22 -15.46 -4.72
CA CYS A 91 -3.74 -16.56 -5.52
C CYS A 91 -4.70 -16.00 -6.58
N SER A 92 -4.54 -16.39 -7.84
CA SER A 92 -5.53 -16.14 -8.88
C SER A 92 -6.79 -16.94 -8.55
N LYS A 93 -7.88 -16.27 -8.17
CA LYS A 93 -9.19 -16.93 -8.16
C LYS A 93 -9.64 -17.08 -9.60
N THR A 94 -9.88 -18.30 -10.05
CA THR A 94 -10.53 -18.56 -11.35
C THR A 94 -11.87 -17.83 -11.36
N LEU A 95 -12.09 -16.96 -12.35
CA LEU A 95 -13.40 -16.40 -12.64
C LEU A 95 -14.28 -17.58 -13.09
N ASN A 96 -15.28 -17.94 -12.27
CA ASN A 96 -16.36 -18.83 -12.67
C ASN A 96 -17.45 -18.05 -13.39
#